data_AF-A0A1W9PV39-F1
#
_entry.id   AF-A0A1W9PV39-F1
#
_cell.length_a   1.000
_cell.length_b   1.000
_cell.length_c   1.000
_cell.angle_alpha   90.00
_cell.angle_beta   90.00
_cell.angle_gamma   90.00
#
_symmetry.space_group_name_H-M   'P 1'
#
loop_
_entity.id
_entity.type
_entity.pdbx_description
1 polymer ?
#
loop_
_entity_poly.entity_id
_entity_poly.type
_entity_poly.pdbx_seq_one_letter_code
_entity_poly.pdbx_strand_id
1 'polypeptide(L)'
;MSKNLIPAQRRKKIQAYLRIHKAARLVDLSEMLNASEATIRRDLEKLEETGFLERTHGGAVISQRLSREPEYQSRLENSPDAKKKIGQLAATLIEDGDVIFVNGGTTTTEIIRHIRPNADITVITNNVFAAQEIEQIGFELILLGGTYLPISLSVGGYFAVENLMRVYADKTFIGVDGISVKYGCTFPTSAEAEV
;
A
#
# COMPACT_ATOMS: atom_id res chain seq x y z
N MET A 1 -0.15 -12.18 34.74
CA MET A 1 1.25 -11.95 34.30
C MET A 1 1.23 -11.21 32.97
N SER A 2 1.55 -9.92 32.96
CA SER A 2 1.56 -9.11 31.74
C SER A 2 2.68 -9.58 30.83
N LYS A 3 2.34 -10.11 29.64
CA LYS A 3 3.34 -10.47 28.61
C LYS A 3 4.04 -9.18 28.18
N ASN A 4 5.35 -9.06 28.47
CA ASN A 4 6.16 -7.97 27.94
C ASN A 4 6.08 -7.99 26.41
N LEU A 5 5.60 -6.90 25.82
CA LEU A 5 5.50 -6.78 24.36
C LEU A 5 6.89 -6.89 23.76
N ILE A 6 7.03 -7.73 22.73
CA ILE A 6 8.27 -7.77 21.95
C ILE A 6 8.44 -6.44 21.20
N PRO A 7 9.67 -6.04 20.83
CA PRO A 7 9.91 -4.73 20.22
C PRO A 7 9.05 -4.43 18.99
N ALA A 8 8.81 -5.42 18.12
CA ALA A 8 7.95 -5.25 16.94
C ALA A 8 6.50 -4.91 17.30
N GLN A 9 5.91 -5.61 18.28
CA GLN A 9 4.55 -5.34 18.75
C GLN A 9 4.44 -3.97 19.42
N ARG A 10 5.46 -3.58 20.19
CA ARG A 10 5.52 -2.29 20.86
C ARG A 10 5.61 -1.14 19.85
N ARG A 11 6.48 -1.25 18.84
CA ARG A 11 6.58 -0.28 17.73
C ARG A 11 5.26 -0.16 16.97
N LYS A 12 4.59 -1.27 16.65
CA LYS A 12 3.28 -1.25 15.97
C LYS A 12 2.22 -0.49 16.77
N LYS A 13 2.21 -0.63 18.11
CA LYS A 13 1.33 0.15 18.98
C LYS A 13 1.68 1.64 19.02
N ILE A 14 2.97 1.99 19.09
CA ILE A 14 3.42 3.40 19.04
C ILE A 14 3.00 4.05 17.72
N GLN A 15 3.18 3.35 16.59
CA GLN A 15 2.75 3.82 15.28
C GLN A 15 1.23 4.04 15.21
N ALA A 16 0.43 3.10 15.73
CA ALA A 16 -1.02 3.23 15.79
C ALA A 16 -1.45 4.45 16.62
N TYR A 17 -0.83 4.67 17.78
CA TYR A 17 -1.09 5.82 18.63
C TYR A 17 -0.78 7.14 17.90
N LEU A 18 0.40 7.26 17.30
CA LEU A 18 0.82 8.48 16.58
C LEU A 18 -0.02 8.75 15.31
N ARG A 19 -0.59 7.74 14.66
CA ARG A 19 -1.51 7.96 13.52
C ARG A 19 -2.77 8.72 13.95
N ILE A 20 -3.28 8.45 15.15
CA ILE A 20 -4.49 9.07 15.72
C ILE A 20 -4.14 10.42 16.34
N HIS A 21 -3.16 10.44 17.25
CA HIS A 21 -2.88 11.61 18.09
C HIS A 21 -1.86 12.59 17.49
N LYS A 22 -1.17 12.22 16.40
CA LYS A 22 -0.12 12.99 15.69
C LYS A 22 1.14 13.29 16.50
N ALA A 23 1.06 13.31 17.82
CA ALA A 23 2.16 13.51 18.75
C ALA A 23 1.97 12.61 19.98
N ALA A 24 3.08 12.28 20.65
CA ALA A 24 3.08 11.53 21.90
C ALA A 24 4.23 11.98 22.79
N ARG A 25 3.99 12.07 24.10
CA ARG A 25 5.07 12.25 25.08
C ARG A 25 5.68 10.90 25.45
N LEU A 26 6.97 10.92 25.78
CA LEU A 26 7.71 9.72 26.18
C LEU A 26 7.08 9.04 27.40
N VAL A 27 6.63 9.84 28.37
CA VAL A 27 6.00 9.39 29.62
C VAL A 27 4.67 8.68 29.33
N ASP A 28 3.81 9.28 28.50
CA ASP A 28 2.52 8.69 28.12
C ASP A 28 2.69 7.32 27.44
N LEU A 29 3.69 7.19 26.56
CA LEU A 29 4.00 5.93 25.89
C LEU A 29 4.58 4.88 26.85
N SER A 30 5.42 5.32 27.79
CA SER A 30 6.02 4.49 28.85
C SER A 30 4.94 3.87 29.73
N GLU A 31 3.98 4.69 30.18
CA GLU A 31 2.83 4.26 30.97
C GLU A 31 1.89 3.36 30.17
N MET A 32 1.49 3.77 28.97
CA MET A 32 0.57 3.02 28.10
C MET A 32 1.09 1.62 27.75
N LEU A 33 2.40 1.48 27.54
CA LEU A 33 3.02 0.24 27.07
C LEU A 33 3.69 -0.55 28.19
N ASN A 34 3.65 -0.03 29.43
CA ASN A 34 4.31 -0.60 30.60
C ASN A 34 5.78 -0.97 30.31
N ALA A 35 6.54 -0.02 29.76
CA ALA A 35 7.94 -0.21 29.38
C ALA A 35 8.76 1.01 29.79
N SER A 36 10.02 0.81 30.18
CA SER A 36 10.87 1.94 30.62
C SER A 36 11.03 3.00 29.53
N GLU A 37 11.20 4.27 29.92
CA GLU A 37 11.48 5.36 28.98
C GLU A 37 12.72 5.08 28.11
N ALA A 38 13.73 4.40 28.66
CA ALA A 38 14.92 4.00 27.90
C ALA A 38 14.59 2.98 26.80
N THR A 39 13.61 2.11 27.04
CA THR A 39 13.07 1.17 26.04
C THR A 39 12.28 1.90 24.97
N ILE A 40 11.36 2.80 25.36
CA ILE A 40 10.56 3.57 24.41
C ILE A 40 11.47 4.45 23.54
N ARG A 41 12.50 5.07 24.12
CA ARG A 41 13.46 5.89 23.36
C ARG A 41 14.14 5.11 22.24
N ARG A 42 14.57 3.87 22.50
CA ARG A 42 15.15 2.98 21.48
C ARG A 42 14.16 2.61 20.38
N ASP A 43 12.89 2.39 20.74
CA ASP A 43 11.86 2.11 19.73
C ASP A 43 11.53 3.35 18.89
N LEU A 44 11.49 4.53 19.50
CA LEU A 44 11.33 5.79 18.78
C LEU A 44 12.52 6.06 17.85
N GLU A 45 13.75 5.79 18.27
CA GLU A 45 14.95 5.87 17.42
C GLU A 45 14.81 4.96 16.19
N LYS A 46 14.39 3.70 16.39
CA LYS A 46 14.16 2.77 15.28
C LYS A 46 13.05 3.23 14.33
N LEU A 47 12.01 3.89 14.84
CA LEU A 47 10.94 4.44 14.02
C LEU A 47 11.34 5.73 13.31
N GLU A 48 12.20 6.55 13.92
CA GLU A 48 12.81 7.73 13.30
C GLU A 48 13.75 7.35 12.15
N GLU A 49 14.55 6.28 12.31
CA GLU A 49 15.39 5.72 11.23
C GLU A 49 14.55 5.33 9.99
N THR A 50 13.32 4.85 10.18
CA THR A 50 12.38 4.56 9.07
C THR A 50 11.69 5.79 8.49
N GLY A 51 11.86 6.96 9.10
CA GLY A 51 11.20 8.21 8.71
C GLY A 51 9.73 8.31 9.12
N PHE A 52 9.24 7.42 9.99
CA PHE A 52 7.83 7.41 10.41
C PHE A 52 7.48 8.57 11.36
N LEU A 53 8.43 8.93 12.22
CA LEU A 53 8.28 10.00 13.22
C LEU A 53 9.55 10.85 13.27
N GLU A 54 9.43 12.03 13.86
CA GLU A 54 10.54 12.87 14.27
C GLU A 54 10.54 12.97 15.79
N ARG A 55 11.70 12.76 16.43
CA ARG A 55 11.81 12.88 17.87
C ARG A 55 11.88 14.35 18.28
N THR A 56 11.29 14.64 19.43
CA THR A 56 11.39 15.94 20.10
C THR A 56 12.03 15.74 21.46
N HIS A 57 12.39 16.83 22.15
CA HIS A 57 13.09 16.77 23.44
C HIS A 57 12.33 15.99 24.54
N GLY A 58 11.03 15.70 24.37
CA GLY A 58 10.22 14.96 25.36
C GLY A 58 9.30 13.89 24.76
N GLY A 59 9.46 13.52 23.50
CA GLY A 59 8.51 12.63 22.84
C GLY A 59 8.76 12.48 21.35
N ALA A 60 7.71 12.24 20.60
CA ALA A 60 7.75 12.09 19.14
C ALA A 60 6.53 12.71 18.49
N VAL A 61 6.72 13.27 17.30
CA VAL A 61 5.66 13.73 16.41
C VAL A 61 5.71 12.90 15.13
N ILE A 62 4.56 12.65 14.52
CA ILE A 62 4.54 11.98 13.21
C ILE A 62 5.31 12.84 12.20
N SER A 63 6.16 12.21 11.40
CA SER A 63 6.97 12.93 10.43
C SER A 63 6.06 13.64 9.44
N GLN A 64 6.24 14.96 9.30
CA GLN A 64 5.51 15.79 8.34
C GLN A 64 6.23 15.90 6.99
N ARG A 65 7.47 15.37 6.88
CA ARG A 65 8.15 15.18 5.60
C ARG A 65 7.36 14.16 4.79
N LEU A 66 6.35 14.65 4.05
CA LEU A 66 5.43 13.93 3.18
C LEU A 66 5.35 12.44 3.52
N SER A 67 4.44 12.09 4.44
CA SER A 67 3.89 10.75 4.66
C SER A 67 4.53 9.70 3.75
N ARG A 68 5.73 9.21 4.11
CA ARG A 68 6.43 8.25 3.26
C ARG A 68 5.48 7.08 3.09
N GLU A 69 5.12 6.82 1.84
CA GLU A 69 4.21 5.74 1.51
C GLU A 69 4.76 4.45 2.15
N PRO A 70 3.96 3.72 2.95
CA PRO A 70 4.43 2.50 3.57
C PRO A 70 4.90 1.53 2.48
N GLU A 71 6.03 0.87 2.72
CA GLU A 71 6.53 -0.16 1.82
C GLU A 71 5.42 -1.15 1.45
N TYR A 72 5.44 -1.61 0.20
CA TYR A 72 4.45 -2.53 -0.34
C TYR A 72 4.15 -3.72 0.58
N GLN A 73 5.20 -4.34 1.16
CA GLN A 73 5.07 -5.46 2.09
C GLN A 73 4.29 -5.09 3.36
N SER A 74 4.53 -3.91 3.93
CA SER A 74 3.74 -3.41 5.05
C SER A 74 2.28 -3.21 4.66
N ARG A 75 2.02 -2.73 3.43
CA ARG A 75 0.66 -2.60 2.92
C ARG A 75 -0.01 -3.96 2.73
N LEU A 76 0.68 -4.99 2.24
CA LEU A 76 0.12 -6.34 2.09
C LEU A 76 -0.43 -6.87 3.41
N GLU A 77 0.30 -6.67 4.51
CA GLU A 77 -0.11 -7.11 5.86
C GLU A 77 -1.25 -6.27 6.48
N ASN A 78 -1.57 -5.12 5.91
CA ASN A 78 -2.66 -4.26 6.40
C ASN A 78 -4.01 -4.74 5.85
N SER A 79 -4.83 -5.29 6.74
CA SER A 79 -6.19 -5.76 6.45
C SER A 79 -6.29 -6.78 5.29
N PRO A 80 -5.49 -7.87 5.29
CA PRO A 80 -5.42 -8.81 4.18
C PRO A 80 -6.78 -9.45 3.86
N ASP A 81 -7.57 -9.81 4.89
CA ASP A 81 -8.89 -10.42 4.70
C ASP A 81 -9.88 -9.46 3.99
N ALA A 82 -9.79 -8.17 4.27
CA ALA A 82 -10.64 -7.17 3.61
C ALA A 82 -10.25 -7.02 2.14
N LYS A 83 -8.94 -6.97 1.84
CA LYS A 83 -8.44 -6.89 0.46
C LYS A 83 -8.79 -8.11 -0.35
N LYS A 84 -8.67 -9.30 0.24
CA LYS A 84 -9.07 -10.55 -0.38
C LYS A 84 -10.56 -10.53 -0.76
N LYS A 85 -11.43 -10.10 0.15
CA LYS A 85 -12.88 -9.99 -0.12
C LYS A 85 -13.19 -8.98 -1.23
N ILE A 86 -12.49 -7.84 -1.25
CA ILE A 86 -12.60 -6.84 -2.32
C ILE A 86 -12.17 -7.45 -3.65
N GLY A 87 -11.01 -8.13 -3.68
CA GLY A 87 -10.48 -8.80 -4.87
C GLY A 87 -11.43 -9.84 -5.43
N GLN A 88 -11.98 -10.70 -4.57
CA GLN A 88 -12.97 -11.71 -4.93
C GLN A 88 -14.22 -11.10 -5.56
N LEU A 89 -14.78 -10.06 -4.95
CA LEU A 89 -15.98 -9.40 -5.46
C LEU A 89 -15.70 -8.66 -6.77
N ALA A 90 -14.58 -7.94 -6.86
CA ALA A 90 -14.21 -7.24 -8.08
C ALA A 90 -13.98 -8.22 -9.25
N ALA A 91 -13.38 -9.39 -8.99
CA ALA A 91 -13.17 -10.40 -10.00
C ALA A 91 -14.48 -10.99 -10.58
N THR A 92 -15.59 -10.95 -9.85
CA THR A 92 -16.90 -11.37 -10.40
C THR A 92 -17.51 -10.38 -11.37
N LEU A 93 -16.95 -9.17 -11.48
CA LEU A 93 -17.41 -8.13 -12.41
C LEU A 93 -16.72 -8.24 -13.78
N ILE A 94 -15.74 -9.12 -13.92
CA ILE A 94 -14.99 -9.36 -15.16
C ILE A 94 -15.71 -10.43 -15.97
N GLU A 95 -15.99 -10.11 -17.22
CA GLU A 95 -16.70 -10.94 -18.18
C GLU A 95 -15.73 -11.46 -19.24
N ASP A 96 -16.05 -12.62 -19.83
CA ASP A 96 -15.26 -13.14 -20.94
C ASP A 96 -15.36 -12.18 -22.14
N GLY A 97 -14.22 -11.91 -22.78
CA GLY A 97 -14.02 -10.91 -23.82
C GLY A 97 -13.51 -9.56 -23.33
N ASP A 98 -13.47 -9.30 -22.01
CA ASP A 98 -13.03 -8.01 -21.48
C ASP A 98 -11.53 -7.76 -21.71
N VAL A 99 -11.20 -6.53 -22.10
CA VAL A 99 -9.90 -5.91 -21.85
C VAL A 99 -10.01 -5.11 -20.55
N ILE A 100 -9.24 -5.47 -19.53
CA ILE A 100 -9.27 -4.76 -18.23
C ILE A 100 -7.96 -4.06 -17.92
N PHE A 101 -8.05 -2.88 -17.31
CA PHE A 101 -6.91 -2.25 -16.65
C PHE A 101 -6.99 -2.43 -15.13
N VAL A 102 -5.88 -2.83 -14.52
CA VAL A 102 -5.74 -2.96 -13.07
C VAL A 102 -4.48 -2.21 -12.62
N ASN A 103 -4.64 -1.13 -11.85
CA ASN A 103 -3.49 -0.33 -11.43
C ASN A 103 -2.67 -1.00 -10.30
N GLY A 104 -1.52 -0.40 -10.00
CA GLY A 104 -0.62 -0.79 -8.91
C GLY A 104 -1.30 -0.74 -7.54
N GLY A 105 -1.06 -1.77 -6.71
CA GLY A 105 -1.52 -1.77 -5.33
C GLY A 105 -1.81 -3.14 -4.75
N THR A 106 -1.66 -3.24 -3.44
CA THR A 106 -1.89 -4.50 -2.69
C THR A 106 -3.33 -4.99 -2.72
N THR A 107 -4.30 -4.09 -2.85
CA THR A 107 -5.72 -4.48 -2.98
C THR A 107 -6.05 -4.93 -4.40
N THR A 108 -5.49 -4.26 -5.42
CA THR A 108 -5.73 -4.60 -6.82
C THR A 108 -5.01 -5.88 -7.23
N THR A 109 -3.88 -6.22 -6.60
CA THR A 109 -3.27 -7.56 -6.70
C THR A 109 -4.26 -8.67 -6.35
N GLU A 110 -5.11 -8.48 -5.33
CA GLU A 110 -6.13 -9.48 -4.98
C GLU A 110 -7.18 -9.67 -6.08
N ILE A 111 -7.45 -8.66 -6.90
CA ILE A 111 -8.34 -8.80 -8.06
C ILE A 111 -7.71 -9.80 -9.03
N ILE A 112 -6.47 -9.55 -9.43
CA ILE A 112 -5.75 -10.38 -10.41
C ILE A 112 -5.60 -11.82 -9.90
N ARG A 113 -5.30 -12.01 -8.60
CA ARG A 113 -5.23 -13.33 -7.95
C ARG A 113 -6.53 -14.14 -8.01
N HIS A 114 -7.68 -13.47 -8.09
CA HIS A 114 -8.99 -14.12 -8.05
C HIS A 114 -9.70 -14.14 -9.41
N ILE A 115 -9.03 -13.70 -10.48
CA ILE A 115 -9.51 -13.93 -11.84
C ILE A 115 -9.64 -15.43 -12.09
N ARG A 116 -10.73 -15.84 -12.74
CA ARG A 116 -11.01 -17.25 -13.05
C ARG A 116 -9.85 -17.83 -13.88
N PRO A 117 -9.34 -19.03 -13.54
CA PRO A 117 -8.36 -19.70 -14.40
C PRO A 117 -8.91 -19.86 -15.82
N ASN A 118 -8.08 -19.63 -16.83
CA ASN A 118 -8.45 -19.73 -18.24
C ASN A 118 -9.59 -18.79 -18.69
N ALA A 119 -9.76 -17.64 -18.02
CA ALA A 119 -10.68 -16.61 -18.48
C ALA A 119 -10.24 -16.07 -19.85
N ASP A 120 -11.18 -15.87 -20.76
CA ASP A 120 -10.93 -15.32 -22.08
C ASP A 120 -10.86 -13.79 -22.00
N ILE A 121 -9.79 -13.25 -21.41
CA ILE A 121 -9.63 -11.81 -21.17
C ILE A 121 -8.19 -11.35 -21.41
N THR A 122 -8.02 -10.04 -21.59
CA THR A 122 -6.71 -9.37 -21.57
C THR A 122 -6.61 -8.47 -20.35
N VAL A 123 -5.63 -8.72 -19.49
CA VAL A 123 -5.33 -7.91 -18.31
C VAL A 123 -4.15 -7.00 -18.61
N ILE A 124 -4.34 -5.70 -18.43
CA ILE A 124 -3.29 -4.70 -18.56
C ILE A 124 -3.01 -4.12 -17.17
N THR A 125 -1.75 -4.11 -16.76
CA THR A 125 -1.40 -3.63 -15.41
C THR A 125 -0.04 -2.92 -15.39
N ASN A 126 0.11 -1.94 -14.52
CA ASN A 126 1.43 -1.40 -14.13
C ASN A 126 1.98 -2.04 -12.85
N ASN A 127 1.29 -3.03 -12.28
CA ASN A 127 1.64 -3.68 -11.02
C ASN A 127 2.68 -4.79 -11.25
N VAL A 128 3.96 -4.47 -11.06
CA VAL A 128 5.08 -5.41 -11.25
C VAL A 128 4.99 -6.56 -10.24
N PHE A 129 4.60 -6.28 -8.99
CA PHE A 129 4.43 -7.32 -7.98
C PHE A 129 3.38 -8.36 -8.38
N ALA A 130 2.20 -7.91 -8.83
CA ALA A 130 1.15 -8.82 -9.26
C ALA A 130 1.60 -9.66 -10.47
N ALA A 131 2.26 -9.04 -11.45
CA ALA A 131 2.78 -9.76 -12.62
C ALA A 131 3.85 -10.81 -12.25
N GLN A 132 4.68 -10.54 -11.24
CA GLN A 132 5.69 -11.48 -10.77
C GLN A 132 5.10 -12.65 -9.97
N GLU A 133 4.02 -12.41 -9.23
CA GLU A 133 3.46 -13.41 -8.30
C GLU A 133 2.66 -14.51 -8.99
N ILE A 134 2.13 -14.24 -10.19
CA ILE A 134 1.26 -15.20 -10.88
C ILE A 134 2.11 -16.19 -11.66
N GLU A 135 2.30 -17.38 -11.10
CA GLU A 135 3.13 -18.44 -11.71
C GLU A 135 2.49 -19.04 -12.98
N GLN A 136 1.16 -19.11 -13.04
CA GLN A 136 0.41 -19.62 -14.19
C GLN A 136 -0.72 -18.67 -14.53
N ILE A 137 -0.59 -17.98 -15.67
CA ILE A 137 -1.61 -17.08 -16.19
C ILE A 137 -2.41 -17.85 -17.24
N GLY A 138 -3.71 -18.00 -17.01
CA GLY A 138 -4.65 -18.59 -17.98
C GLY A 138 -5.28 -17.57 -18.92
N PHE A 139 -4.85 -16.31 -18.86
CA PHE A 139 -5.34 -15.18 -19.62
C PHE A 139 -4.16 -14.38 -20.19
N GLU A 140 -4.40 -13.44 -21.09
CA GLU A 140 -3.32 -12.58 -21.57
C GLU A 140 -2.99 -11.52 -20.51
N LEU A 141 -1.71 -11.38 -20.14
CA LEU A 141 -1.25 -10.33 -19.23
C LEU A 141 -0.25 -9.41 -19.93
N ILE A 142 -0.59 -8.13 -20.01
CA ILE A 142 0.27 -7.05 -20.52
C ILE A 142 0.73 -6.23 -19.32
N LEU A 143 2.02 -6.37 -18.99
CA LEU A 143 2.68 -5.49 -18.01
C LEU A 143 3.15 -4.22 -18.72
N LEU A 144 2.69 -3.06 -18.26
CA LEU A 144 3.15 -1.78 -18.77
C LEU A 144 4.65 -1.61 -18.52
N GLY A 145 5.34 -1.00 -19.49
CA GLY A 145 6.71 -0.49 -19.29
C GLY A 145 6.69 0.89 -18.65
N GLY A 146 7.82 1.32 -18.07
CA GLY A 146 7.91 2.64 -17.44
C GLY A 146 9.07 2.78 -16.46
N THR A 147 9.01 3.85 -15.67
CA THR A 147 9.92 4.05 -14.54
C THR A 147 9.47 3.15 -13.39
N TYR A 148 10.33 2.28 -12.93
CA TYR A 148 10.05 1.42 -11.79
C TYR A 148 9.98 2.21 -10.48
N LEU A 149 8.90 2.02 -9.73
CA LEU A 149 8.61 2.65 -8.45
C LEU A 149 8.79 1.62 -7.33
N PRO A 150 9.92 1.63 -6.59
CA PRO A 150 10.26 0.54 -5.67
C PRO A 150 9.41 0.49 -4.40
N ILE A 151 8.72 1.58 -4.03
CA ILE A 151 7.88 1.63 -2.82
C ILE A 151 6.52 0.97 -3.07
N SER A 152 5.99 1.13 -4.28
CA SER A 152 4.71 0.59 -4.73
C SER A 152 4.83 -0.68 -5.54
N LEU A 153 6.05 -1.10 -5.90
CA LEU A 153 6.34 -2.24 -6.77
C LEU A 153 5.50 -2.19 -8.06
N SER A 154 5.41 -0.99 -8.63
CA SER A 154 4.71 -0.71 -9.88
C SER A 154 5.62 0.05 -10.85
N VAL A 155 5.13 0.30 -12.06
CA VAL A 155 5.74 1.27 -12.98
C VAL A 155 4.87 2.51 -13.11
N GLY A 156 5.51 3.65 -13.30
CA GLY A 156 4.85 4.92 -13.57
C GLY A 156 5.67 5.82 -14.50
N GLY A 157 5.26 7.08 -14.58
CA GLY A 157 5.94 8.10 -15.38
C GLY A 157 5.70 7.98 -16.89
N TYR A 158 6.43 8.79 -17.66
CA TYR A 158 6.15 9.10 -19.06
C TYR A 158 5.80 7.88 -19.94
N PHE A 159 6.63 6.84 -19.96
CA PHE A 159 6.39 5.68 -20.82
C PHE A 159 5.18 4.85 -20.37
N ALA A 160 4.88 4.79 -19.07
CA ALA A 160 3.69 4.09 -18.58
C ALA A 160 2.42 4.83 -19.04
N VAL A 161 2.42 6.16 -18.93
CA VAL A 161 1.32 7.02 -19.39
C VAL A 161 1.13 6.91 -20.90
N GLU A 162 2.19 7.02 -21.69
CA GLU A 162 2.14 6.89 -23.16
C GLU A 162 1.60 5.52 -23.62
N ASN A 163 1.96 4.45 -22.91
CA ASN A 163 1.41 3.13 -23.19
C ASN A 163 -0.08 3.08 -22.85
N LEU A 164 -0.47 3.61 -21.68
CA LEU A 164 -1.86 3.61 -21.21
C LEU A 164 -2.77 4.44 -22.11
N MET A 165 -2.28 5.54 -22.70
CA MET A 165 -3.03 6.36 -23.67
C MET A 165 -3.44 5.58 -24.95
N ARG A 166 -2.88 4.39 -25.17
CA ARG A 166 -3.20 3.51 -26.30
C ARG A 166 -4.07 2.32 -25.90
N VAL A 167 -4.44 2.23 -24.62
CA VAL A 167 -5.26 1.16 -24.06
C VAL A 167 -6.71 1.58 -24.09
N TYR A 168 -7.56 0.71 -24.62
CA TYR A 168 -9.01 0.85 -24.57
C TYR A 168 -9.55 -0.31 -23.75
N ALA A 169 -9.71 -0.09 -22.45
CA ALA A 169 -10.23 -1.09 -21.52
C ALA A 169 -11.76 -0.99 -21.42
N ASP A 170 -12.43 -2.13 -21.41
CA ASP A 170 -13.86 -2.25 -21.09
C ASP A 170 -14.12 -1.92 -19.62
N LYS A 171 -13.20 -2.34 -18.73
CA LYS A 171 -13.30 -2.14 -17.29
C LYS A 171 -11.96 -1.74 -16.67
N THR A 172 -12.01 -0.87 -15.67
CA THR A 172 -10.83 -0.33 -15.00
C THR A 172 -10.98 -0.45 -13.49
N PHE A 173 -10.00 -1.11 -12.85
CA PHE A 173 -9.92 -1.26 -11.40
C PHE A 173 -8.78 -0.42 -10.85
N ILE A 174 -9.13 0.62 -10.10
CA ILE A 174 -8.18 1.60 -9.56
C ILE A 174 -8.22 1.54 -8.03
N GLY A 175 -7.13 1.11 -7.41
CA GLY A 175 -6.84 1.31 -6.00
C GLY A 175 -6.33 2.74 -5.77
N VAL A 176 -6.78 3.39 -4.69
CA VAL A 176 -6.46 4.78 -4.36
C VAL A 176 -6.17 4.92 -2.86
N ASP A 177 -5.34 5.89 -2.49
CA ASP A 177 -5.02 6.18 -1.07
C ASP A 177 -6.09 7.09 -0.43
N GLY A 178 -6.83 7.84 -1.24
CA GLY A 178 -7.92 8.68 -0.78
C GLY A 178 -8.90 9.04 -1.89
N ILE A 179 -10.14 9.33 -1.50
CA ILE A 179 -11.17 9.87 -2.38
C ILE A 179 -11.71 11.15 -1.73
N SER A 180 -11.77 12.21 -2.52
CA SER A 180 -12.32 13.50 -2.13
C SER A 180 -13.31 13.97 -3.17
N VAL A 181 -14.45 14.51 -2.73
CA VAL A 181 -15.41 15.16 -3.63
C VAL A 181 -14.79 16.33 -4.38
N LYS A 182 -13.85 17.04 -3.75
CA LYS A 182 -13.19 18.22 -4.35
C LYS A 182 -11.97 17.85 -5.19
N TYR A 183 -11.19 16.86 -4.76
CA TYR A 183 -9.88 16.55 -5.34
C TYR A 183 -9.84 15.22 -6.11
N GLY A 184 -10.95 14.49 -6.17
CA GLY A 184 -11.02 13.19 -6.83
C GLY A 184 -10.24 12.10 -6.09
N CYS A 185 -9.69 11.17 -6.87
CA CYS A 185 -8.78 10.13 -6.40
C CYS A 185 -7.40 10.72 -6.11
N THR A 186 -6.82 10.38 -4.96
CA THR A 186 -5.53 10.92 -4.52
C THR A 186 -4.52 9.82 -4.28
N PHE A 187 -3.26 10.08 -4.64
CA PHE A 187 -2.11 9.20 -4.46
C PHE A 187 -0.99 9.95 -3.74
N PRO A 188 -0.07 9.24 -3.06
CA PRO A 188 1.04 9.87 -2.33
C PRO A 188 2.11 10.44 -3.26
N THR A 189 2.20 9.98 -4.51
CA THR A 189 3.18 10.43 -5.49
C THR A 189 2.53 10.84 -6.81
N SER A 190 3.15 11.77 -7.54
CA SER A 190 2.67 12.19 -8.86
C SER A 190 2.80 11.07 -9.89
N ALA A 191 3.86 10.28 -9.83
CA ALA A 191 4.11 9.20 -10.78
C ALA A 191 3.04 8.09 -10.71
N GLU A 192 2.46 7.86 -9.53
CA GLU A 192 1.30 6.97 -9.38
C GLU A 192 0.00 7.64 -9.76
N ALA A 193 -0.16 8.94 -9.46
CA ALA A 193 -1.37 9.69 -9.81
C ALA A 193 -1.59 9.82 -11.33
N GLU A 194 -0.52 9.74 -12.12
CA GLU A 194 -0.55 9.86 -13.58
C GLU A 194 -1.03 8.58 -14.30
N VAL A 195 -1.09 7.43 -13.61
CA VAL A 195 -1.41 6.10 -14.18
C VAL A 195 -2.67 5.52 -13.56
#